data_AF-A0A383C5Y9-F1
#
_entry.id   AF-A0A383C5Y9-F1
#
_cell.length_a   1.000
_cell.length_b   1.000
_cell.length_c   1.000
_cell.angle_alpha   90.00
_cell.angle_beta   90.00
_cell.angle_gamma   90.00
#
_symmetry.space_group_name_H-M   'P 1'
#
loop_
_entity.id
_entity.type
_entity.pdbx_description
1 polymer ?
#
loop_
_entity_poly.entity_id
_entity_poly.type
_entity_poly.pdbx_seq_one_letter_code
_entity_poly.pdbx_strand_id
1 'polypeptide(L)'
;MSLLAQIQEDIKSALRSGERLKLTTLRILLSAIKKREKDTRQEITEDAILAIIEKQVQLRNEAAELYEAANRLELFKKENEEASI
;
A
#
# COMPACT_ATOMS: atom_id res chain seq x y z
N MET A 1 2.88 5.05 19.18
CA MET A 1 3.43 4.04 18.25
C MET A 1 3.97 4.79 17.05
N SER A 2 5.06 4.33 16.43
CA SER A 2 5.49 4.88 15.13
C SER A 2 4.55 4.43 14.02
N LEU A 3 4.53 5.16 12.91
CA LEU A 3 3.72 4.80 11.74
C LEU A 3 4.05 3.38 11.22
N LEU A 4 5.32 2.98 11.24
CA LEU A 4 5.73 1.62 10.88
C LEU A 4 5.14 0.56 11.82
N ALA A 5 5.12 0.82 13.12
CA ALA A 5 4.53 -0.10 14.10
C ALA A 5 3.01 -0.23 13.91
N GLN A 6 2.33 0.88 13.57
CA GLN A 6 0.90 0.87 13.25
C GLN A 6 0.61 -0.02 12.03
N ILE A 7 1.35 0.17 10.92
CA ILE A 7 1.20 -0.65 9.71
C ILE A 7 1.39 -2.15 10.01
N GLN A 8 2.38 -2.49 10.84
CA GLN A 8 2.63 -3.88 11.23
C GLN A 8 1.50 -4.47 12.07
N GLU A 9 0.89 -3.70 12.96
CA GLU A 9 -0.27 -4.17 13.74
C GLU A 9 -1.52 -4.30 12.87
N ASP A 10 -1.75 -3.38 11.93
CA ASP A 10 -2.85 -3.46 10.98
C ASP A 10 -2.74 -4.69 10.06
N ILE A 11 -1.51 -5.09 9.69
CA ILE A 11 -1.26 -6.36 8.98
C ILE A 11 -1.70 -7.55 9.83
N LYS A 12 -1.37 -7.57 11.12
CA LYS A 12 -1.77 -8.67 12.02
C LYS A 12 -3.28 -8.67 12.22
N SER A 13 -3.89 -7.50 12.36
CA SER A 13 -5.34 -7.34 12.46
C SER A 13 -6.04 -7.88 11.22
N ALA A 14 -5.64 -7.44 10.03
CA ALA A 14 -6.17 -7.90 8.75
C ALA A 14 -6.00 -9.42 8.53
N LEU A 15 -4.90 -9.99 9.02
CA LEU A 15 -4.68 -11.43 9.00
C LEU A 15 -5.66 -12.18 9.90
N ARG A 16 -5.91 -11.67 11.11
CA ARG A 16 -6.84 -12.29 12.08
C ARG A 16 -8.29 -12.14 11.65
N SER A 17 -8.67 -11.02 11.06
CA SER A 17 -10.03 -10.75 10.56
C SER A 17 -10.34 -11.40 9.21
N GLY A 18 -9.31 -11.88 8.50
CA GLY A 18 -9.47 -12.48 7.17
C GLY A 18 -9.70 -11.45 6.06
N GLU A 19 -9.42 -10.16 6.30
CA GLU A 19 -9.50 -9.08 5.32
C GLU A 19 -8.38 -9.21 4.27
N ARG A 20 -8.57 -10.12 3.31
CA ARG A 20 -7.53 -10.51 2.33
C ARG A 20 -6.99 -9.32 1.55
N LEU A 21 -7.86 -8.42 1.09
CA LEU A 21 -7.45 -7.25 0.29
C LEU A 21 -6.57 -6.30 1.10
N LYS A 22 -7.02 -5.94 2.31
CA LYS A 22 -6.25 -5.11 3.25
C LYS A 22 -4.92 -5.74 3.62
N LEU A 23 -4.92 -7.04 3.88
CA LEU A 23 -3.72 -7.80 4.19
C LEU A 23 -2.69 -7.74 3.04
N THR A 24 -3.12 -7.95 1.80
CA THR A 24 -2.22 -7.90 0.65
C THR A 24 -1.72 -6.48 0.39
N THR A 25 -2.60 -5.48 0.48
CA THR A 25 -2.26 -4.05 0.35
C THR A 25 -1.18 -3.63 1.34
N LEU A 26 -1.41 -3.88 2.63
CA LEU A 26 -0.48 -3.47 3.67
C LEU A 26 0.87 -4.21 3.59
N ARG A 27 0.88 -5.48 3.13
CA ARG A 27 2.13 -6.22 2.91
C ARG A 27 2.96 -5.68 1.76
N ILE A 28 2.30 -5.22 0.69
CA ILE A 28 2.97 -4.55 -0.43
C ILE A 28 3.58 -3.23 0.05
N LEU A 29 2.80 -2.42 0.78
CA LEU A 29 3.29 -1.17 1.39
C LEU A 29 4.51 -1.41 2.28
N LEU A 30 4.43 -2.38 3.20
CA LEU A 30 5.56 -2.74 4.08
C LEU A 30 6.80 -3.18 3.28
N SER A 31 6.60 -3.88 2.15
CA SER A 31 7.71 -4.26 1.27
C SER A 31 8.34 -3.06 0.58
N ALA A 32 7.54 -2.07 0.17
CA ALA A 32 8.04 -0.82 -0.40
C ALA A 32 8.84 0.01 0.62
N ILE A 33 8.38 0.05 1.88
CA ILE A 33 9.10 0.70 2.99
C ILE A 33 10.46 0.02 3.21
N LYS A 34 10.49 -1.30 3.37
CA LYS A 34 11.74 -2.05 3.55
C LYS A 34 12.69 -1.92 2.37
N LYS A 35 12.16 -1.84 1.16
CA LYS A 35 12.96 -1.59 -0.05
C LYS A 35 13.61 -0.20 0.04
N ARG A 36 12.88 0.84 0.44
CA ARG A 36 13.44 2.19 0.62
C ARG A 36 14.56 2.22 1.66
N GLU A 37 14.39 1.56 2.81
CA GLU A 37 15.44 1.42 3.82
C GLU A 37 16.70 0.77 3.24
N LYS A 38 16.54 -0.34 2.52
CA LYS A 38 17.65 -1.05 1.88
C LYS A 38 18.36 -0.20 0.83
N ASP A 39 17.60 0.51 0.00
CA ASP A 39 18.12 1.30 -1.11
C ASP A 39 18.86 2.56 -0.60
N THR A 40 18.36 3.19 0.46
CA THR A 40 18.96 4.40 1.05
C THR A 40 20.05 4.11 2.08
N ARG A 41 20.07 2.90 2.66
CA ARG A 41 20.92 2.51 3.80
C ARG A 41 20.77 3.46 4.99
N GLN A 42 19.60 4.06 5.12
CA GLN A 42 19.23 4.97 6.19
C GLN A 42 18.00 4.43 6.92
N GLU A 43 17.85 4.84 8.17
CA GLU A 43 16.63 4.57 8.93
C GLU A 43 15.44 5.26 8.27
N ILE A 44 14.31 4.56 8.17
CA ILE A 44 13.10 5.14 7.60
C ILE A 44 12.51 6.19 8.56
N THR A 45 12.33 7.39 8.06
CA THR A 45 11.63 8.45 8.80
C THR A 45 10.12 8.36 8.55
N GLU A 46 9.32 8.96 9.42
CA GLU A 46 7.86 9.01 9.22
C GLU A 46 7.49 9.73 7.91
N ASP A 47 8.19 10.82 7.59
CA ASP A 47 8.00 11.55 6.31
C ASP A 47 8.29 10.65 5.10
N ALA A 48 9.32 9.81 5.18
CA ALA A 48 9.63 8.87 4.12
C ALA A 48 8.54 7.80 3.97
N ILE A 49 7.93 7.35 5.07
CA ILE A 49 6.79 6.43 5.03
C ILE A 49 5.58 7.10 4.37
N LEU A 50 5.25 8.34 4.77
CA LEU A 50 4.15 9.10 4.17
C LEU A 50 4.35 9.29 2.66
N ALA A 51 5.54 9.68 2.24
CA ALA A 51 5.87 9.82 0.82
C ALA A 51 5.73 8.49 0.04
N ILE A 52 6.03 7.35 0.67
CA ILE A 52 5.81 6.03 0.06
C ILE A 52 4.31 5.74 -0.05
N ILE A 53 3.52 6.04 0.98
CA ILE A 53 2.06 5.86 0.96
C ILE A 53 1.44 6.68 -0.17
N GLU A 54 1.74 7.98 -0.24
CA GLU A 54 1.26 8.87 -1.30
C GLU A 54 1.59 8.32 -2.69
N LYS A 55 2.84 7.87 -2.87
CA LYS A 55 3.28 7.26 -4.13
C LYS A 55 2.51 5.97 -4.46
N GLN A 56 2.25 5.11 -3.47
CA GLN A 56 1.49 3.87 -3.71
C GLN A 56 0.03 4.17 -4.08
N VAL A 57 -0.60 5.16 -3.44
CA VAL A 57 -1.96 5.61 -3.79
C VAL A 57 -1.99 6.18 -5.20
N GLN A 58 -1.03 7.03 -5.55
CA GLN A 58 -0.92 7.59 -6.90
C GLN A 58 -0.80 6.50 -7.96
N LEU A 59 0.09 5.52 -7.77
CA LEU A 59 0.29 4.41 -8.71
C LEU A 59 -0.99 3.58 -8.92
N ARG A 60 -1.80 3.42 -7.87
CA ARG A 60 -3.09 2.71 -7.96
C ARG A 60 -4.13 3.51 -8.72
N ASN A 61 -4.22 4.81 -8.49
CA ASN A 61 -5.12 5.69 -9.24
C ASN A 61 -4.75 5.71 -10.73
N GLU A 62 -3.45 5.82 -11.05
CA GLU A 62 -2.96 5.74 -12.43
C GLU A 62 -3.27 4.38 -13.07
N ALA A 63 -3.09 3.28 -12.34
CA ALA A 63 -3.46 1.94 -12.82
C ALA A 63 -4.97 1.79 -13.02
N ALA A 64 -5.79 2.35 -12.14
CA ALA A 64 -7.24 2.34 -12.25
C ALA A 64 -7.68 3.03 -13.55
N GLU A 65 -7.20 4.24 -13.83
CA GLU A 65 -7.51 4.97 -15.07
C GLU A 65 -7.14 4.16 -16.32
N LEU A 66 -5.97 3.50 -16.32
CA LEU A 66 -5.55 2.64 -17.43
C LEU A 66 -6.47 1.42 -17.60
N TYR A 67 -6.91 0.80 -16.50
CA TYR A 67 -7.86 -0.32 -16.55
C TYR A 67 -9.25 0.10 -17.00
N GLU A 68 -9.72 1.28 -16.60
CA GLU A 68 -10.97 1.86 -17.07
C GLU A 68 -10.93 2.12 -18.58
N ALA A 69 -9.87 2.77 -19.08
CA ALA A 69 -9.66 3.02 -20.50
C ALA A 69 -9.59 1.72 -21.33
N ALA A 70 -9.08 0.63 -20.74
CA ALA A 70 -9.02 -0.69 -21.35
C ALA A 70 -10.31 -1.53 -21.21
N ASN A 71 -11.41 -0.97 -20.69
CA ASN A 71 -12.66 -1.66 -20.35
C ASN A 71 -12.48 -2.86 -19.39
N ARG A 72 -11.47 -2.82 -18.52
CA ARG A 72 -11.18 -3.84 -17.50
C ARG A 72 -11.73 -3.42 -16.13
N LEU A 73 -13.05 -3.25 -16.05
CA LEU A 73 -13.74 -2.67 -14.88
C LEU A 73 -13.51 -3.42 -13.56
N GLU A 74 -13.31 -4.74 -13.61
CA GLU A 74 -13.00 -5.53 -12.40
C GLU A 74 -11.63 -5.18 -11.81
N LEU A 75 -10.65 -4.85 -12.67
CA LEU A 75 -9.33 -4.40 -12.22
C LEU A 75 -9.37 -2.94 -11.76
N PHE A 76 -10.13 -2.08 -12.44
CA PHE A 76 -10.38 -0.70 -11.99
C PHE A 76 -10.95 -0.65 -10.57
N LYS A 77 -12.00 -1.44 -10.30
CA LYS A 77 -12.59 -1.54 -8.94
C LYS A 77 -11.56 -2.01 -7.93
N LYS A 78 -10.79 -3.05 -8.26
CA LYS A 78 -9.76 -3.59 -7.38
C LYS A 78 -8.70 -2.55 -7.01
N GLU A 79 -8.18 -1.79 -7.98
CA GLU A 79 -7.18 -0.74 -7.70
C GLU A 79 -7.75 0.38 -6.82
N ASN A 80 -9.00 0.79 -7.06
CA ASN A 80 -9.66 1.81 -6.23
C ASN A 80 -9.97 1.32 -4.81
N GLU A 81 -10.44 0.08 -4.65
CA GLU A 81 -10.61 -0.53 -3.33
C GLU A 81 -9.28 -0.61 -2.60
N GLU A 82 -8.20 -0.99 -3.29
CA GLU A 82 -6.87 -0.99 -2.74
C GLU A 82 -6.38 0.41 -2.33
N ALA A 83 -6.64 1.45 -3.13
CA ALA A 83 -6.25 2.84 -2.86
C ALA A 83 -7.00 3.46 -1.66
N SER A 84 -8.21 2.96 -1.36
CA SER A 84 -9.02 3.42 -0.22
C SER A 84 -8.57 2.87 1.14
N ILE A 85 -7.68 1.86 1.14
CA ILE A 85 -7.12 1.20 2.33
C ILE A 85 -5.88 1.91 2.82
#